data_AF-A0A6C0JGQ7-F1
#
_entry.id   AF-A0A6C0JGQ7-F1
#
_cell.length_a   1.000
_cell.length_b   1.000
_cell.length_c   1.000
_cell.angle_alpha   90.00
_cell.angle_beta   90.00
_cell.angle_gamma   90.00
#
_symmetry.space_group_name_H-M   'P 1'
#
loop_
_entity.id
_entity.type
_entity.pdbx_description
1 polymer ?
#
loop_
_entity_poly.entity_id
_entity_poly.type
_entity_poly.pdbx_seq_one_letter_code
_entity_poly.pdbx_strand_id
1 'polypeptide(L)'
;MPFKYDDRRNKFYTTGNYCSWSCVKSHALERYGCTVGSRINGNVVMMRKKMYNQIGPVKPAPSRYKLIEFGGDLTIEEFRKNQTRDVEEPKQIETAPIINNIVPVITDTKRMDEIKNASASNNALKLKRNKPLKRNHNNLESALGLIITPKS
;
A
#
# COMPACT_ATOMS: atom_id res chain seq x y z
N MET A 1 13.84 0.08 8.39
CA MET A 1 12.56 0.79 8.63
C MET A 1 11.64 -0.02 9.55
N PRO A 2 11.14 0.53 10.67
CA PRO A 2 10.23 -0.17 11.58
C PRO A 2 8.79 -0.21 11.04
N PHE A 3 8.44 -1.30 10.39
CA PHE A 3 7.14 -1.42 9.71
C PHE A 3 6.00 -1.75 10.68
N LYS A 4 6.29 -2.57 11.70
CA LYS A 4 5.32 -2.94 12.74
C LYS A 4 6.02 -2.93 14.10
N TYR A 5 5.28 -2.58 15.13
CA TYR A 5 5.68 -2.68 16.52
C TYR A 5 4.68 -3.59 17.27
N ASP A 6 5.21 -4.56 18.03
CA ASP A 6 4.44 -5.43 18.93
C ASP A 6 4.68 -4.93 20.36
N ASP A 7 3.67 -4.25 20.92
CA ASP A 7 3.77 -3.59 22.22
C ASP A 7 3.91 -4.60 23.38
N ARG A 8 3.26 -5.76 23.28
CA ARG A 8 3.30 -6.80 24.33
C ARG A 8 4.68 -7.41 24.50
N ARG A 9 5.43 -7.52 23.40
CA ARG A 9 6.79 -8.06 23.37
C ARG A 9 7.85 -6.99 23.27
N ASN A 10 7.46 -5.72 23.26
CA ASN A 10 8.36 -4.58 23.06
C ASN A 10 9.30 -4.77 21.84
N LYS A 11 8.77 -5.29 20.74
CA LYS A 11 9.57 -5.77 19.60
C LYS A 11 9.21 -5.06 18.30
N PHE A 12 10.23 -4.61 17.56
CA PHE A 12 10.05 -4.00 16.25
C PHE A 12 10.28 -5.00 15.12
N TYR A 13 9.40 -4.99 14.13
CA TYR A 13 9.58 -5.71 12.88
C TYR A 13 10.08 -4.73 11.81
N THR A 14 11.31 -4.94 11.37
CA THR A 14 12.03 -4.04 10.48
C THR A 14 12.16 -4.61 9.08
N THR A 15 12.27 -3.72 8.09
CA THR A 15 12.58 -4.05 6.70
C THR A 15 13.47 -2.99 6.07
N GLY A 16 14.34 -3.40 5.15
CA GLY A 16 15.25 -2.55 4.40
C GLY A 16 16.35 -1.86 5.22
N ASN A 17 17.41 -1.47 4.52
CA ASN A 17 18.57 -0.78 5.09
C ASN A 17 18.55 0.69 4.65
N TYR A 18 18.72 1.61 5.59
CA TYR A 18 18.60 3.06 5.34
C TYR A 18 19.73 3.81 6.02
N CYS A 19 20.16 4.89 5.36
CA CYS A 19 21.21 5.79 5.84
C CYS A 19 20.86 6.57 7.11
N SER A 20 19.59 6.93 7.28
CA SER A 20 19.13 7.77 8.38
C SER A 20 17.63 7.65 8.58
N TRP A 21 17.14 8.17 9.71
CA TRP A 21 15.71 8.30 9.97
C TRP A 21 14.99 9.12 8.90
N SER A 22 15.67 10.13 8.35
CA SER A 22 15.17 10.93 7.24
C SER A 22 14.97 10.10 5.97
N CYS A 23 15.93 9.22 5.64
CA CYS A 23 15.81 8.28 4.52
C CYS A 23 14.63 7.33 4.71
N VAL A 24 14.44 6.82 5.95
CA VAL A 24 13.29 5.97 6.29
C VAL A 24 11.97 6.70 6.11
N LYS A 25 11.86 7.94 6.62
CA LYS A 25 10.63 8.73 6.59
C LYS A 25 10.16 9.00 5.16
N SER A 26 11.07 9.46 4.30
CA SER A 26 10.73 9.76 2.91
C SER A 26 10.30 8.52 2.15
N HIS A 27 11.04 7.41 2.30
CA HIS A 27 10.67 6.16 1.65
C HIS A 27 9.33 5.61 2.14
N ALA A 28 9.04 5.71 3.45
CA ALA A 28 7.77 5.28 4.01
C ALA A 28 6.57 6.06 3.41
N LEU A 29 6.72 7.38 3.27
CA LEU A 29 5.69 8.24 2.67
C LEU A 29 5.52 7.99 1.16
N GLU A 30 6.62 7.86 0.43
CA GLU A 30 6.62 7.64 -1.02
C GLU A 30 6.03 6.27 -1.38
N ARG A 31 6.44 5.20 -0.69
CA ARG A 31 6.08 3.83 -1.06
C ARG A 31 4.68 3.42 -0.59
N TYR A 32 4.26 3.92 0.57
CA TYR A 32 3.05 3.45 1.27
C TYR A 32 1.98 4.54 1.45
N GLY A 33 2.25 5.77 0.99
CA GLY A 33 1.31 6.88 1.07
C GLY A 33 1.05 7.36 2.50
N CYS A 34 0.01 8.20 2.65
CA CYS A 34 -0.28 8.88 3.91
C CYS A 34 -0.72 7.91 5.04
N THR A 35 -1.52 6.89 4.74
CA THR A 35 -2.10 6.02 5.78
C THR A 35 -1.06 5.10 6.41
N VAL A 36 -0.51 4.19 5.62
CA VAL A 36 0.48 3.20 6.08
C VAL A 36 1.82 3.88 6.34
N GLY A 37 2.22 4.86 5.51
CA GLY A 37 3.45 5.63 5.73
C GLY A 37 3.42 6.41 7.05
N SER A 38 2.30 7.01 7.44
CA SER A 38 2.19 7.71 8.74
C SER A 38 2.31 6.76 9.93
N ARG A 39 1.71 5.56 9.84
CA ARG A 39 1.87 4.52 10.87
C ARG A 39 3.34 4.10 11.04
N ILE A 40 4.03 3.86 9.91
CA ILE A 40 5.45 3.53 9.91
C ILE A 40 6.27 4.67 10.53
N ASN A 41 5.95 5.92 10.19
CA ASN A 41 6.61 7.09 10.78
C ASN A 41 6.37 7.23 12.28
N GLY A 42 5.19 6.85 12.78
CA GLY A 42 4.93 6.73 14.21
C GLY A 42 5.87 5.73 14.89
N ASN A 43 6.06 4.55 14.27
CA ASN A 43 7.02 3.56 14.76
C ASN A 43 8.47 4.07 14.69
N VAL A 44 8.84 4.87 13.69
CA VAL A 44 10.16 5.51 13.58
C VAL A 44 10.44 6.40 14.80
N VAL A 45 9.51 7.27 15.15
CA VAL A 45 9.66 8.16 16.32
C VAL A 45 9.73 7.34 17.61
N MET A 46 8.93 6.29 17.73
CA MET A 46 8.95 5.41 18.91
C MET A 46 10.26 4.63 19.03
N MET A 47 10.77 4.09 17.93
CA MET A 47 12.05 3.38 17.87
C MET A 47 13.20 4.34 18.19
N ARG A 48 13.20 5.56 17.62
CA ARG A 48 14.18 6.61 17.92
C ARG A 48 14.17 7.01 19.40
N LYS A 49 12.99 7.13 20.02
CA LYS A 49 12.85 7.38 21.47
C LYS A 49 13.45 6.23 22.29
N LYS A 50 13.25 4.97 21.91
CA LYS A 50 13.79 3.82 22.67
C LYS A 50 15.32 3.68 22.50
N MET A 51 15.84 3.95 21.30
CA MET A 51 17.27 3.85 21.00
C MET A 51 18.07 5.02 21.56
N TYR A 52 17.62 6.25 21.35
CA TYR A 52 18.40 7.46 21.63
C TYR A 52 17.77 8.36 22.70
N ASN A 53 16.63 7.97 23.29
CA ASN A 53 15.85 8.84 24.18
C ASN A 53 15.42 10.19 23.56
N GLN A 54 15.54 10.33 22.25
CA GLN A 54 15.22 11.55 21.50
C GLN A 54 13.76 11.55 21.07
N ILE A 55 13.03 12.61 21.43
CA ILE A 55 11.64 12.83 21.03
C ILE A 55 11.59 14.06 20.15
N GLY A 56 11.15 13.90 18.91
CA GLY A 56 11.02 15.02 17.98
C GLY A 56 10.67 14.60 16.57
N PRO A 57 10.21 15.55 15.74
CA PRO A 57 9.91 15.29 14.36
C PRO A 57 11.19 14.97 13.58
N VAL A 58 11.16 13.87 12.83
CA VAL A 58 12.20 13.53 11.85
C VAL A 58 11.96 14.33 10.58
N LYS A 59 12.97 15.04 10.06
CA LYS A 59 12.86 15.74 8.76
C LYS A 59 12.91 14.71 7.62
N PRO A 60 12.02 14.77 6.62
CA PRO A 60 12.12 13.88 5.47
C PRO A 60 13.39 14.20 4.67
N ALA A 61 14.07 13.16 4.18
CA ALA A 61 15.15 13.32 3.21
C ALA A 61 14.60 13.78 1.84
N PRO A 62 15.41 14.45 1.01
CA PRO A 62 15.07 14.69 -0.39
C PRO A 62 14.81 13.38 -1.14
N SER A 63 14.17 13.46 -2.31
CA SER A 63 14.01 12.28 -3.19
C SER A 63 15.38 11.76 -3.63
N ARG A 64 15.53 10.43 -3.73
CA ARG A 64 16.77 9.79 -4.20
C ARG A 64 17.18 10.25 -5.60
N TYR A 65 16.22 10.64 -6.44
CA TYR A 65 16.49 11.12 -7.80
C TYR A 65 17.15 12.51 -7.82
N LYS A 66 17.26 13.18 -6.67
CA LYS A 66 18.07 14.41 -6.56
C LYS A 66 19.56 14.16 -6.42
N LEU A 67 19.99 12.94 -6.12
CA LEU A 67 21.41 12.61 -6.07
C LEU A 67 21.99 12.54 -7.48
N ILE A 68 23.21 13.04 -7.66
CA ILE A 68 23.94 13.02 -8.94
C ILE A 68 24.03 11.60 -9.52
N GLU A 69 24.19 10.57 -8.68
CA GLU A 69 24.27 9.18 -9.14
C GLU A 69 22.98 8.69 -9.83
N PHE A 70 21.86 9.37 -9.58
CA PHE A 70 20.55 9.08 -10.19
C PHE A 70 20.13 10.14 -11.22
N GLY A 71 21.05 11.02 -11.62
CA GLY A 71 20.80 12.10 -12.60
C GLY A 71 20.27 13.40 -11.99
N GLY A 72 20.40 13.57 -10.67
CA GLY A 72 20.04 14.80 -9.98
C GLY A 72 21.20 15.81 -9.85
N ASP A 73 20.97 16.84 -9.05
CA ASP A 73 21.85 18.00 -8.86
C ASP A 73 22.62 17.99 -7.52
N LEU A 74 22.23 17.14 -6.57
CA LEU A 74 22.81 17.10 -5.23
C LEU A 74 23.95 16.08 -5.12
N THR A 75 25.05 16.51 -4.50
CA THR A 75 26.09 15.62 -3.96
C THR A 75 25.58 14.85 -2.74
N ILE A 76 26.28 13.77 -2.36
CA ILE A 76 25.88 12.95 -1.20
C ILE A 76 25.99 13.74 0.11
N GLU A 77 26.91 14.69 0.20
CA GLU A 77 27.13 15.60 1.31
C GLU A 77 25.96 16.57 1.46
N GLU A 78 25.54 17.19 0.35
CA GLU A 78 24.39 18.10 0.31
C GLU A 78 23.08 17.37 0.65
N PHE A 79 22.91 16.16 0.12
CA PHE A 79 21.77 15.31 0.43
C PHE A 79 21.66 14.99 1.94
N ARG A 80 22.81 14.87 2.62
CA ARG A 80 22.89 14.52 4.04
C ARG A 80 22.86 15.72 4.98
N LYS A 81 23.10 16.94 4.49
CA LYS A 81 23.24 18.17 5.28
C LYS A 81 22.06 18.45 6.22
N ASN A 82 20.83 18.20 5.77
CA ASN A 82 19.60 18.51 6.51
C ASN A 82 18.93 17.28 7.16
N GLN A 83 19.63 16.15 7.23
CA GLN A 83 19.07 14.92 7.81
C GLN A 83 19.06 14.97 9.34
N THR A 84 18.06 14.33 9.93
CA THR A 84 18.01 14.12 11.38
C THR A 84 19.03 13.07 11.77
N ARG A 85 20.08 13.48 12.49
CA ARG A 85 21.14 12.62 13.00
C ARG A 85 21.09 12.59 14.53
N ASP A 86 21.20 11.40 15.09
CA ASP A 86 21.38 11.19 16.52
C ASP A 86 22.87 10.94 16.77
N VAL A 87 23.47 11.67 17.71
CA VAL A 87 24.92 11.59 18.01
C VAL A 87 25.20 10.60 19.13
N GLU A 88 24.19 10.32 19.97
CA GLU A 88 24.30 9.42 21.12
C GLU A 88 24.43 7.95 20.68
N GLU A 89 25.03 7.12 21.54
CA GLU A 89 25.13 5.68 21.29
C GLU A 89 23.73 5.03 21.37
N PRO A 90 23.35 4.20 20.38
CA PRO A 90 22.04 3.58 20.37
C PRO A 90 21.93 2.50 21.45
N LYS A 91 20.88 2.60 22.28
CA LYS A 91 20.46 1.50 23.15
C LYS A 91 20.04 0.29 22.32
N GLN A 92 20.42 -0.89 22.78
CA GLN A 92 20.02 -2.14 22.17
C GLN A 92 18.50 -2.34 22.31
N ILE A 93 17.84 -2.64 21.19
CA ILE A 93 16.40 -2.91 21.14
C ILE A 93 16.14 -4.21 20.39
N GLU A 94 15.08 -4.92 20.76
CA GLU A 94 14.68 -6.14 20.07
C GLU A 94 14.09 -5.83 18.69
N THR A 95 14.70 -6.40 17.67
CA THR A 95 14.23 -6.29 16.29
C THR A 95 14.15 -7.66 15.63
N ALA A 96 13.25 -7.81 14.66
CA ALA A 96 13.18 -8.97 13.77
C ALA A 96 12.85 -8.52 12.35
N PRO A 97 13.29 -9.25 11.31
CA PRO A 97 12.85 -8.97 9.95
C PRO A 97 11.35 -9.24 9.80
N ILE A 98 10.67 -8.47 8.95
CA ILE A 98 9.31 -8.80 8.52
C ILE A 98 9.34 -10.10 7.72
N ILE A 99 8.45 -11.02 8.05
CA ILE A 99 8.24 -12.25 7.30
C ILE A 99 7.12 -12.00 6.29
N ASN A 100 7.43 -12.11 5.00
CA ASN A 100 6.41 -12.10 3.94
C ASN A 100 5.87 -13.52 3.78
N ASN A 101 4.72 -13.79 4.39
CA ASN A 101 4.01 -15.06 4.18
C ASN A 101 3.32 -15.01 2.81
N ILE A 102 3.99 -15.51 1.79
CA ILE A 102 3.39 -15.70 0.46
C ILE A 102 2.53 -16.95 0.54
N VAL A 103 1.21 -16.78 0.60
CA VAL A 103 0.29 -17.90 0.41
C VAL A 103 0.26 -18.18 -1.09
N PRO A 104 0.65 -19.38 -1.54
CA PRO A 104 0.57 -19.71 -2.96
C PRO A 104 -0.90 -19.64 -3.40
N VAL A 105 -1.17 -18.92 -4.48
CA VAL A 105 -2.48 -18.97 -5.13
C VAL A 105 -2.56 -20.33 -5.83
N ILE A 106 -3.23 -21.28 -5.19
CA ILE A 106 -3.56 -22.55 -5.81
C ILE A 106 -4.73 -22.28 -6.76
N THR A 107 -4.44 -21.97 -8.02
CA THR A 107 -5.46 -22.01 -9.09
C THR A 107 -5.82 -23.46 -9.35
N ASP A 108 -6.89 -23.94 -8.71
CA ASP A 108 -7.47 -25.24 -9.01
C ASP A 108 -8.23 -25.16 -10.35
N THR A 109 -7.50 -25.27 -11.47
CA THR A 109 -8.09 -25.25 -12.82
C THR A 109 -8.89 -26.50 -13.13
N LYS A 110 -8.80 -27.55 -12.30
CA LYS A 110 -9.46 -28.85 -12.52
C LYS A 110 -10.96 -28.68 -12.76
N ARG A 111 -11.63 -27.86 -11.93
CA ARG A 111 -13.07 -27.59 -12.09
C ARG A 111 -13.39 -26.84 -13.37
N MET A 112 -12.52 -25.93 -13.81
CA MET A 112 -12.71 -25.21 -15.08
C MET A 112 -12.49 -26.11 -16.29
N ASP A 113 -11.55 -27.05 -16.20
CA ASP A 113 -11.26 -28.02 -17.25
C ASP A 113 -12.36 -29.10 -17.33
N GLU A 114 -12.90 -29.54 -16.19
CA GLU A 114 -14.09 -30.40 -16.11
C GLU A 114 -15.32 -29.76 -16.78
N ILE A 115 -15.57 -28.47 -16.54
CA ILE A 115 -16.69 -27.73 -17.16
C ILE A 115 -16.51 -27.60 -18.69
N LYS A 116 -15.27 -27.37 -19.16
CA LYS A 116 -14.97 -27.27 -20.60
C LYS A 116 -15.10 -28.61 -21.33
N ASN A 117 -14.71 -29.69 -20.65
CA ASN A 117 -14.73 -31.04 -21.22
C ASN A 117 -16.09 -31.76 -21.05
N ALA A 118 -17.04 -31.17 -20.31
CA ALA A 118 -18.38 -31.72 -20.16
C ALA A 118 -19.16 -31.65 -21.49
N SER A 119 -19.59 -32.81 -21.99
CA SER A 119 -20.40 -32.97 -23.21
C SER A 119 -21.88 -32.59 -23.02
N ALA A 120 -22.31 -32.33 -21.78
CA ALA A 120 -23.68 -31.95 -21.45
C ALA A 120 -23.93 -30.44 -21.65
N SER A 121 -25.17 -30.08 -22.01
CA SER A 121 -25.57 -28.69 -22.21
C SER A 121 -25.43 -27.87 -20.92
N ASN A 122 -24.47 -26.93 -20.89
CA ASN A 122 -24.14 -26.05 -19.77
C ASN A 122 -25.22 -25.00 -19.39
N ASN A 123 -26.49 -25.24 -19.75
CA ASN A 123 -27.59 -24.29 -19.55
C ASN A 123 -27.97 -24.06 -18.07
N ALA A 124 -27.64 -24.98 -17.16
CA ALA A 124 -27.86 -24.82 -15.71
C ALA A 124 -26.88 -23.83 -15.07
N LEU A 125 -25.67 -23.70 -15.64
CA LEU A 125 -24.62 -22.78 -15.17
C LEU A 125 -24.70 -21.41 -15.83
N LYS A 126 -25.48 -21.27 -16.91
CA LYS A 126 -25.74 -19.98 -17.55
C LYS A 126 -26.66 -19.16 -16.65
N LEU A 127 -26.18 -17.99 -16.24
CA LEU A 127 -26.97 -17.02 -15.49
C LEU A 127 -28.11 -16.50 -16.39
N LYS A 128 -29.30 -17.09 -16.29
CA LYS A 128 -30.51 -16.64 -16.99
C LYS A 128 -31.45 -15.94 -16.01
N ARG A 129 -32.11 -14.88 -16.47
CA ARG A 129 -33.20 -14.26 -15.70
C ARG A 129 -34.45 -15.11 -15.87
N ASN A 130 -35.08 -15.54 -14.78
CA ASN A 130 -36.35 -16.26 -14.82
C ASN A 130 -37.51 -15.37 -15.29
N LYS A 131 -37.41 -14.06 -15.06
CA LYS A 131 -38.39 -13.09 -15.56
C LYS A 131 -37.79 -12.33 -16.76
N PRO A 132 -38.49 -12.29 -17.91
CA PRO A 132 -38.03 -11.50 -19.04
C PRO A 132 -37.93 -10.02 -18.66
N LEU A 133 -36.90 -9.34 -19.17
CA LEU A 133 -36.76 -7.90 -18.98
C LEU A 133 -37.93 -7.19 -19.64
N LYS A 134 -38.71 -6.43 -18.86
CA LYS A 134 -39.70 -5.50 -19.40
C LYS A 134 -38.94 -4.35 -20.09
N ARG A 135 -38.70 -4.45 -21.40
CA ARG A 135 -37.97 -3.43 -22.19
C ARG A 135 -38.75 -2.13 -22.36
N ASN A 136 -40.06 -2.12 -22.10
CA ASN A 136 -40.96 -1.01 -22.43
C ASN A 136 -40.77 0.24 -21.56
N HIS A 137 -39.95 0.21 -20.51
CA HIS A 137 -39.68 1.36 -19.62
C HIS A 137 -38.20 1.76 -19.55
N ASN A 138 -37.34 1.19 -20.40
CA ASN A 138 -35.90 1.47 -20.39
C ASN A 138 -35.50 2.44 -21.52
N ASN A 139 -36.36 3.41 -21.84
CA ASN A 139 -36.01 4.52 -22.72
C ASN A 139 -35.69 5.76 -21.87
N LEU A 140 -34.86 6.66 -22.40
CA LEU A 140 -34.35 7.80 -21.64
C LEU A 140 -35.49 8.75 -21.24
N GLU A 141 -36.51 8.81 -22.09
CA GLU A 141 -37.71 9.62 -21.95
C GLU A 141 -38.53 9.20 -20.72
N SER A 142 -38.73 7.90 -20.50
CA SER A 142 -39.46 7.40 -19.32
C SER A 142 -38.61 7.47 -18.05
N ALA A 143 -37.28 7.35 -18.15
CA ALA A 143 -36.38 7.50 -17.01
C ALA A 143 -36.26 8.97 -16.52
N LEU A 144 -36.38 9.93 -17.45
CA LEU A 144 -36.36 11.37 -17.17
C LEU A 144 -37.76 11.97 -16.97
N GLY A 145 -38.83 11.18 -17.08
CA GLY A 145 -40.22 11.63 -16.87
C GLY A 145 -40.74 12.58 -17.96
N LEU A 146 -40.18 12.53 -19.16
CA LEU A 146 -40.52 13.45 -20.26
C LEU A 146 -41.79 12.96 -20.99
N ILE A 147 -42.81 13.82 -21.05
CA ILE A 147 -44.03 13.59 -21.84
C ILE A 147 -43.89 14.34 -23.16
N ILE A 148 -43.66 13.61 -24.26
CA ILE A 148 -43.62 14.20 -25.60
C ILE A 148 -45.03 14.10 -26.18
N THR A 149 -45.70 15.23 -26.36
CA THR A 149 -46.94 15.29 -27.15
C THR A 149 -46.58 15.32 -28.64
N PRO A 150 -47.12 14.42 -29.47
CA PRO A 150 -46.87 14.47 -30.91
C PRO A 150 -47.52 15.74 -31.48
N LYS A 151 -46.77 16.47 -32.31
CA LYS A 151 -47.32 17.58 -33.10
C LYS A 151 -48.28 17.00 -34.14
N SER A 152 -49.52 17.53 -34.18
CA SER A 152 -50.47 17.32 -35.29
C SER A 152 -49.93 17.89 -36.60
#